data_AF-A0A7J2HZ20-F1
#
_entry.id   AF-A0A7J2HZ20-F1
#
_cell.length_a   1.000
_cell.length_b   1.000
_cell.length_c   1.000
_cell.angle_alpha   90.00
_cell.angle_beta   90.00
_cell.angle_gamma   90.00
#
_symmetry.space_group_name_H-M   'P 1'
#
loop_
_entity.id
_entity.type
_entity.pdbx_description
1 polymer ?
#
loop_
_entity_poly.entity_id
_entity_poly.type
_entity_poly.pdbx_seq_one_letter_code
_entity_poly.pdbx_strand_id
1 'polypeptide(L)'
;MDVKKVGVVGAGVMGHGIGQICAMSGLEVYLVDISNEILEKAMEKIKWSLNKLVEKGKIGKEEAEASMSRIKPTTRYEDLSDIDLAIEAVPERMNLKKVVFQKLDEVAPEEAILTSNTSSLSITEISKTTRRPEKVAGMHFFNPPQIMALVEVIKGDYTSEETIEKVMRLARSLGKTPVLVKKDERGFIVNRILGAVFSKAFWDVHLGRTEKEEVDAAAKYGAGLPMGLFELADYIGLDVLSEIMRTLSDAYGDRLRYCPIMDDLISQGKLGRKTGKGFYDWSEGRPSIPRELEKRYDASELLVVAVNEAAWIVMDEVAEVKDVDTAMKLGAGWPKGPLELADEMGIREVIRKLELLLSERKEEVYRPCPILKDYVKRGWLGREAGRGFYVY
;
A
#
# COMPACT_ATOMS: atom_id res chain seq x y z
N MET A 1 -15.29 -22.89 -2.74
CA MET A 1 -14.31 -23.75 -2.05
C MET A 1 -13.66 -22.90 -0.98
N ASP A 2 -13.64 -23.38 0.26
CA ASP A 2 -12.97 -22.69 1.35
C ASP A 2 -11.48 -23.01 1.28
N VAL A 3 -10.64 -21.98 1.28
CA VAL A 3 -9.18 -22.11 1.28
C VAL A 3 -8.74 -22.73 2.60
N LYS A 4 -7.99 -23.83 2.55
CA LYS A 4 -7.43 -24.54 3.70
C LYS A 4 -5.91 -24.62 3.64
N LYS A 5 -5.34 -24.72 2.44
CA LYS A 5 -3.90 -24.83 2.18
C LYS A 5 -3.43 -23.66 1.34
N VAL A 6 -2.42 -22.94 1.83
CA VAL A 6 -1.84 -21.77 1.16
C VAL A 6 -0.35 -21.98 0.91
N GLY A 7 0.09 -21.72 -0.31
CA GLY A 7 1.52 -21.57 -0.63
C GLY A 7 1.93 -20.11 -0.49
N VAL A 8 2.91 -19.79 0.35
CA VAL A 8 3.50 -18.44 0.42
C VAL A 8 4.90 -18.49 -0.18
N VAL A 9 5.09 -17.85 -1.34
CA VAL A 9 6.34 -17.93 -2.10
C VAL A 9 7.20 -16.69 -1.87
N GLY A 10 8.39 -16.90 -1.32
CA GLY A 10 9.26 -15.86 -0.77
C GLY A 10 9.07 -15.77 0.74
N ALA A 11 10.14 -15.96 1.50
CA ALA A 11 10.15 -15.92 2.97
C ALA A 11 10.85 -14.65 3.53
N GLY A 12 10.93 -13.61 2.71
CA GLY A 12 11.45 -12.29 3.07
C GLY A 12 10.54 -11.50 4.04
N VAL A 13 10.71 -10.18 4.10
CA VAL A 13 10.02 -9.30 5.08
C VAL A 13 8.49 -9.44 5.04
N MET A 14 7.89 -9.50 3.85
CA MET A 14 6.44 -9.66 3.72
C MET A 14 6.01 -11.12 3.87
N GLY A 15 6.69 -12.04 3.19
CA GLY A 15 6.27 -13.43 3.09
C GLY A 15 6.22 -14.18 4.42
N HIS A 16 7.22 -14.05 5.30
CA HIS A 16 7.15 -14.69 6.62
C HIS A 16 5.97 -14.17 7.44
N GLY A 17 5.66 -12.87 7.31
CA GLY A 17 4.54 -12.25 8.00
C GLY A 17 3.20 -12.71 7.46
N ILE A 18 3.05 -12.80 6.13
CA ILE A 18 1.87 -13.34 5.46
C ILE A 18 1.64 -14.81 5.85
N GLY A 19 2.71 -15.62 5.85
CA GLY A 19 2.65 -17.02 6.31
C GLY A 19 2.19 -17.15 7.76
N GLN A 20 2.69 -16.28 8.65
CA GLN A 20 2.23 -16.23 10.05
C GLN A 20 0.73 -15.96 10.17
N ILE A 21 0.19 -14.94 9.48
CA ILE A 21 -1.25 -14.62 9.58
C ILE A 21 -2.12 -15.77 9.03
N CYS A 22 -1.71 -16.38 7.92
CA CYS A 22 -2.42 -17.53 7.35
C CYS A 22 -2.49 -18.68 8.37
N ALA A 23 -1.36 -19.00 9.01
CA ALA A 23 -1.29 -20.08 9.99
C ALA A 23 -2.08 -19.78 11.28
N MET A 24 -2.07 -18.52 11.74
CA MET A 24 -2.89 -18.06 12.87
C MET A 24 -4.39 -18.18 12.59
N SER A 25 -4.81 -17.96 11.34
CA SER A 25 -6.18 -18.17 10.89
C SER A 25 -6.56 -19.63 10.65
N GLY A 26 -5.70 -20.58 11.01
CA GLY A 26 -5.99 -22.01 10.94
C GLY A 26 -5.64 -22.68 9.61
N LEU A 27 -5.01 -21.96 8.67
CA LEU A 27 -4.63 -22.50 7.37
C LEU A 27 -3.33 -23.31 7.49
N GLU A 28 -3.22 -24.39 6.73
CA GLU A 28 -1.93 -25.04 6.48
C GLU A 28 -1.12 -24.18 5.50
N VAL A 29 0.14 -23.92 5.82
CA VAL A 29 0.99 -23.00 5.06
C VAL A 29 2.23 -23.72 4.57
N TYR A 30 2.45 -23.73 3.25
CA TYR A 30 3.74 -24.06 2.67
C TYR A 30 4.52 -22.77 2.47
N LEU A 31 5.55 -22.54 3.27
CA LEU A 31 6.42 -21.37 3.14
C LEU A 31 7.60 -21.73 2.24
N VAL A 32 7.63 -21.17 1.03
CA VAL A 32 8.58 -21.54 -0.02
C VAL A 32 9.65 -20.46 -0.19
N ASP A 33 10.92 -20.86 -0.19
CA ASP A 33 12.03 -19.99 -0.59
C ASP A 33 13.14 -20.81 -1.28
N ILE A 34 14.11 -20.16 -1.92
CA ILE A 34 15.21 -20.83 -2.62
C ILE A 34 16.30 -21.37 -1.68
N SER A 35 16.27 -20.98 -0.40
CA SER A 35 17.31 -21.32 0.58
C SER A 35 16.72 -21.73 1.93
N ASN A 36 17.21 -22.86 2.46
CA ASN A 36 16.91 -23.30 3.83
C ASN A 36 17.33 -22.25 4.88
N GLU A 37 18.42 -21.52 4.64
CA GLU A 37 18.88 -20.48 5.56
C GLU A 37 17.87 -19.31 5.65
N ILE A 38 17.22 -18.95 4.53
CA ILE A 38 16.18 -17.91 4.51
C ILE A 38 14.94 -18.43 5.26
N LEU A 39 14.57 -19.69 5.03
CA LEU A 39 13.45 -20.34 5.70
C LEU A 39 13.66 -20.42 7.22
N GLU A 40 14.84 -20.84 7.68
CA GLU A 40 15.18 -20.90 9.11
C GLU A 40 15.04 -19.51 9.76
N LYS A 41 15.62 -18.47 9.16
CA LYS A 41 15.48 -17.08 9.63
C LYS A 41 14.02 -16.60 9.64
N ALA A 42 13.23 -17.00 8.65
CA ALA A 42 11.81 -16.68 8.60
C ALA A 42 11.04 -17.36 9.74
N MET A 43 11.29 -18.65 9.97
CA MET A 43 10.68 -19.42 11.06
C MET A 43 11.06 -18.86 12.44
N GLU A 44 12.30 -18.41 12.64
CA GLU A 44 12.73 -17.71 13.85
C GLU A 44 11.97 -16.40 14.08
N LYS A 45 11.82 -15.58 13.03
CA LYS A 45 11.04 -14.32 13.10
C LYS A 45 9.58 -14.57 13.42
N ILE A 46 8.97 -15.59 12.81
CA ILE A 46 7.58 -15.98 13.08
C ILE A 46 7.44 -16.41 14.55
N LYS A 47 8.33 -17.28 15.04
CA LYS A 47 8.34 -17.72 16.44
C LYS A 47 8.50 -16.56 17.40
N TRP A 48 9.42 -15.64 17.12
CA TRP A 48 9.62 -14.43 17.91
C TRP A 48 8.35 -13.55 17.95
N SER A 49 7.72 -13.35 16.79
CA SER A 49 6.50 -12.55 16.65
C SER A 49 5.33 -13.16 17.43
N LEU A 50 5.12 -14.47 17.31
CA LEU A 50 4.09 -15.21 18.06
C LEU A 50 4.33 -15.11 19.58
N ASN A 51 5.58 -15.27 20.03
CA ASN A 51 5.91 -15.09 21.46
C ASN A 51 5.59 -13.67 21.94
N LYS A 52 5.86 -12.64 21.13
CA LYS A 52 5.49 -11.25 21.46
C LYS A 52 3.97 -11.05 21.57
N LEU A 53 3.18 -11.76 20.76
CA LEU A 53 1.72 -11.73 20.87
C LEU A 53 1.24 -12.44 22.15
N VAL A 54 1.87 -13.55 22.54
CA VAL A 54 1.59 -14.24 23.81
C VAL A 54 1.95 -13.35 25.01
N GLU A 55 3.15 -12.74 25.03
CA GLU A 55 3.58 -11.81 26.08
C GLU A 55 2.61 -10.63 26.26
N LYS A 56 2.01 -10.16 25.16
CA LYS A 56 1.01 -9.08 25.15
C LYS A 56 -0.42 -9.54 25.45
N GLY A 57 -0.63 -10.84 25.74
CA GLY A 57 -1.94 -11.43 25.99
C GLY A 57 -2.89 -11.36 24.80
N LYS A 58 -2.36 -11.28 23.56
CA LYS A 58 -3.16 -11.22 22.33
C LYS A 58 -3.60 -12.59 21.84
N ILE A 59 -2.81 -13.63 22.12
CA ILE A 59 -3.09 -15.04 21.80
C ILE A 59 -2.62 -15.95 22.95
N GLY A 60 -3.15 -17.16 23.01
CA GLY A 60 -2.70 -18.19 23.94
C GLY A 60 -1.39 -18.87 23.51
N LYS A 61 -0.67 -19.49 24.46
CA LYS A 61 0.55 -20.27 24.15
C LYS A 61 0.25 -21.47 23.23
N GLU A 62 -0.84 -22.18 23.49
CA GLU A 62 -1.29 -23.30 22.67
C GLU A 62 -1.65 -22.86 21.25
N GLU A 63 -2.26 -21.68 21.10
CA GLU A 63 -2.59 -21.09 19.80
C GLU A 63 -1.33 -20.71 19.01
N ALA A 64 -0.31 -20.16 19.68
CA ALA A 64 0.99 -19.88 19.08
C ALA A 64 1.69 -21.17 18.59
N GLU A 65 1.71 -22.22 19.41
CA GLU A 65 2.28 -23.52 19.05
C GLU A 65 1.52 -24.18 17.89
N ALA A 66 0.18 -24.11 17.90
CA ALA A 66 -0.67 -24.61 16.82
C ALA A 66 -0.48 -23.81 15.52
N SER A 67 -0.24 -22.51 15.60
CA SER A 67 0.08 -21.69 14.42
C SER A 67 1.42 -22.11 13.83
N MET A 68 2.44 -22.33 14.68
CA MET A 68 3.77 -22.76 14.23
C MET A 68 3.74 -24.13 13.55
N SER A 69 2.94 -25.08 14.07
CA SER A 69 2.86 -26.45 13.52
C SER A 69 2.17 -26.53 12.15
N ARG A 70 1.40 -25.50 11.77
CA ARG A 70 0.77 -25.41 10.45
C ARG A 70 1.72 -24.93 9.35
N ILE A 71 2.89 -24.41 9.69
CA ILE A 71 3.85 -23.86 8.72
C ILE A 71 4.88 -24.92 8.35
N LYS A 72 4.89 -25.31 7.09
CA LYS A 72 5.81 -26.27 6.47
C LYS A 72 6.80 -25.50 5.59
N PRO A 73 8.00 -25.18 6.07
CA PRO A 73 9.03 -24.56 5.24
C PRO A 73 9.52 -25.58 4.20
N THR A 74 9.68 -25.15 2.95
CA THR A 74 10.19 -26.00 1.87
C THR A 74 10.93 -25.19 0.81
N THR A 75 11.87 -25.83 0.12
CA THR A 75 12.54 -25.26 -1.05
C THR A 75 11.97 -25.78 -2.37
N ARG A 76 10.93 -26.62 -2.29
CA ARG A 76 10.38 -27.38 -3.41
C ARG A 76 9.02 -26.84 -3.81
N TYR A 77 8.86 -26.52 -5.09
CA TYR A 77 7.57 -26.09 -5.64
C TYR A 77 6.59 -27.26 -5.74
N GLU A 78 7.07 -28.51 -5.84
CA GLU A 78 6.20 -29.69 -5.97
C GLU A 78 5.34 -29.94 -4.73
N ASP A 79 5.76 -29.43 -3.57
CA ASP A 79 4.99 -29.49 -2.32
C ASP A 79 3.75 -28.59 -2.37
N LEU A 80 3.61 -27.74 -3.41
CA LEU A 80 2.43 -26.91 -3.66
C LEU A 80 1.36 -27.61 -4.51
N SER A 81 1.50 -28.91 -4.77
CA SER A 81 0.60 -29.68 -5.65
C SER A 81 -0.82 -29.90 -5.11
N ASP A 82 -1.10 -29.50 -3.87
CA ASP A 82 -2.40 -29.65 -3.22
C ASP A 82 -2.91 -28.36 -2.54
N ILE A 83 -2.36 -27.21 -2.90
CA ILE A 83 -2.81 -25.91 -2.36
C ILE A 83 -4.09 -25.42 -3.00
N ASP A 84 -4.87 -24.63 -2.26
CA ASP A 84 -6.04 -23.93 -2.79
C ASP A 84 -5.68 -22.54 -3.34
N LEU A 85 -4.65 -21.90 -2.77
CA LEU A 85 -4.23 -20.55 -3.14
C LEU A 85 -2.73 -20.33 -2.91
N ALA A 86 -2.07 -19.60 -3.82
CA ALA A 86 -0.70 -19.12 -3.65
C ALA A 86 -0.67 -17.61 -3.40
N ILE A 87 0.24 -17.14 -2.53
CA ILE A 87 0.57 -15.73 -2.32
C ILE A 87 2.06 -15.55 -2.59
N GLU A 88 2.38 -14.93 -3.72
CA GLU A 88 3.75 -14.61 -4.11
C GLU A 88 4.21 -13.29 -3.46
N ALA A 89 5.35 -13.32 -2.77
CA ALA A 89 6.00 -12.21 -2.08
C ALA A 89 7.52 -12.23 -2.27
N VAL A 90 7.98 -12.58 -3.47
CA VAL A 90 9.38 -12.54 -3.91
C VAL A 90 9.80 -11.11 -4.30
N PRO A 91 11.09 -10.83 -4.52
CA PRO A 91 11.55 -9.49 -4.91
C PRO A 91 10.78 -8.87 -6.08
N GLU A 92 10.63 -7.55 -6.03
CA GLU A 92 9.77 -6.75 -6.92
C GLU A 92 10.37 -6.60 -8.34
N ARG A 93 10.52 -7.72 -9.06
CA ARG A 93 11.05 -7.76 -10.43
C ARG A 93 10.12 -8.53 -11.34
N MET A 94 9.61 -7.88 -12.39
CA MET A 94 8.65 -8.48 -13.32
C MET A 94 9.13 -9.83 -13.88
N ASN A 95 10.37 -9.91 -14.34
CA ASN A 95 10.93 -11.16 -14.89
C ASN A 95 10.95 -12.30 -13.86
N LEU A 96 11.26 -11.98 -12.59
CA LEU A 96 11.27 -12.99 -11.53
C LEU A 96 9.84 -13.46 -11.21
N LYS A 97 8.88 -12.53 -11.08
CA LYS A 97 7.48 -12.87 -10.82
C LYS A 97 6.90 -13.72 -11.95
N LYS A 98 7.19 -13.40 -13.22
CA LYS A 98 6.80 -14.22 -14.38
C LYS A 98 7.32 -15.66 -14.27
N VAL A 99 8.58 -15.85 -13.89
CA VAL A 99 9.15 -17.20 -13.65
C VAL A 99 8.47 -17.93 -12.49
N VAL A 100 8.20 -17.22 -11.39
CA VAL A 100 7.50 -17.81 -10.23
C VAL A 100 6.08 -18.23 -10.59
N PHE A 101 5.34 -17.39 -11.31
CA PHE A 101 3.97 -17.67 -11.73
C PHE A 101 3.89 -18.82 -12.74
N GLN A 102 4.87 -18.97 -13.63
CA GLN A 102 4.98 -20.15 -14.50
C GLN A 102 5.15 -21.43 -13.68
N LYS A 103 6.07 -21.44 -12.71
CA LYS A 103 6.26 -22.61 -11.83
C LYS A 103 5.01 -22.93 -11.02
N LEU A 104 4.35 -21.91 -10.46
CA LEU A 104 3.09 -22.08 -9.73
C LEU A 104 2.00 -22.66 -10.61
N ASP A 105 1.87 -22.19 -11.86
CA ASP A 105 0.89 -22.70 -12.82
C ASP A 105 1.14 -24.16 -13.22
N GLU A 106 2.41 -24.58 -13.27
CA GLU A 106 2.81 -25.96 -13.56
C GLU A 106 2.51 -26.92 -12.40
N VAL A 107 2.75 -26.51 -11.15
CA VAL A 107 2.69 -27.42 -9.99
C VAL A 107 1.34 -27.39 -9.26
N ALA A 108 0.66 -26.25 -9.19
CA ALA A 108 -0.55 -26.09 -8.39
C ALA A 108 -1.78 -26.66 -9.13
N PRO A 109 -2.77 -27.23 -8.41
CA PRO A 109 -4.02 -27.76 -8.99
C PRO A 109 -4.70 -26.75 -9.90
N GLU A 110 -5.30 -27.14 -11.02
CA GLU A 110 -5.90 -26.22 -12.01
C GLU A 110 -6.90 -25.21 -11.40
N GLU A 111 -7.58 -25.59 -10.32
CA GLU A 111 -8.52 -24.78 -9.55
C GLU A 111 -7.89 -23.76 -8.59
N ALA A 112 -6.59 -23.90 -8.29
CA ALA A 112 -5.89 -23.03 -7.36
C ALA A 112 -5.79 -21.59 -7.89
N ILE A 113 -5.98 -20.63 -6.99
CA ILE A 113 -5.83 -19.19 -7.27
C ILE A 113 -4.37 -18.79 -7.03
N LEU A 114 -3.81 -17.98 -7.94
CA LEU A 114 -2.45 -17.47 -7.81
C LEU A 114 -2.49 -15.97 -7.57
N THR A 115 -2.00 -15.52 -6.41
CA THR A 115 -2.00 -14.10 -6.05
C THR A 115 -0.59 -13.54 -5.92
N SER A 116 -0.41 -12.25 -6.22
CA SER A 116 0.84 -11.53 -5.97
C SER A 116 0.64 -10.43 -4.92
N ASN A 117 1.59 -10.33 -4.00
CA ASN A 117 1.75 -9.22 -3.05
C ASN A 117 2.52 -8.02 -3.65
N THR A 118 2.68 -7.96 -4.97
CA THR A 118 3.29 -6.80 -5.64
C THR A 118 2.60 -5.50 -5.21
N SER A 119 3.38 -4.43 -5.07
CA SER A 119 2.90 -3.10 -4.67
C SER A 119 2.75 -2.15 -5.86
N SER A 120 3.26 -2.54 -7.04
CA SER A 120 3.42 -1.64 -8.18
C SER A 120 3.37 -2.30 -9.57
N LEU A 121 3.65 -3.61 -9.67
CA LEU A 121 3.69 -4.31 -10.95
C LEU A 121 2.30 -4.75 -11.40
N SER A 122 2.09 -4.76 -12.72
CA SER A 122 0.81 -5.15 -13.33
C SER A 122 0.49 -6.62 -13.08
N ILE A 123 -0.64 -6.88 -12.43
CA ILE A 123 -1.23 -8.20 -12.27
C ILE A 123 -1.60 -8.81 -13.62
N THR A 124 -2.09 -7.98 -14.54
CA THR A 124 -2.43 -8.38 -15.91
C THR A 124 -1.21 -8.93 -16.64
N GLU A 125 -0.06 -8.26 -16.57
CA GLU A 125 1.18 -8.73 -17.18
C GLU A 125 1.71 -10.02 -16.56
N ILE A 126 1.54 -10.19 -15.24
CA ILE A 126 1.89 -11.43 -14.53
C ILE A 126 0.97 -12.57 -14.98
N SER A 127 -0.33 -12.32 -15.08
CA SER A 127 -1.32 -13.36 -15.42
C SER A 127 -1.11 -13.98 -16.80
N LYS A 128 -0.55 -13.22 -17.76
CA LYS A 128 -0.28 -13.70 -19.14
C LYS A 128 0.74 -14.84 -19.21
N THR A 129 1.48 -15.12 -18.13
CA THR A 129 2.44 -16.23 -18.11
C THR A 129 1.86 -17.53 -17.58
N THR A 130 0.58 -17.55 -17.22
CA THR A 130 -0.11 -18.75 -16.73
C THR A 130 -1.17 -19.21 -17.74
N ARG A 131 -1.61 -20.46 -17.60
CA ARG A 131 -2.71 -21.06 -18.37
C ARG A 131 -4.09 -20.76 -17.75
N ARG A 132 -4.13 -20.00 -16.65
CA ARG A 132 -5.31 -19.68 -15.84
C ARG A 132 -5.40 -18.18 -15.48
N PRO A 133 -5.24 -17.26 -16.44
CA PRO A 133 -5.18 -15.83 -16.13
C PRO A 133 -6.43 -15.32 -15.36
N GLU A 134 -7.57 -16.00 -15.51
CA GLU A 134 -8.80 -15.73 -14.77
C GLU A 134 -8.78 -16.07 -13.27
N LYS A 135 -7.79 -16.86 -12.84
CA LYS A 135 -7.51 -17.24 -11.44
C LYS A 135 -6.26 -16.54 -10.88
N VAL A 136 -5.77 -15.51 -11.57
CA VAL A 136 -4.66 -14.67 -11.10
C VAL A 136 -5.21 -13.35 -10.56
N ALA A 137 -4.78 -12.93 -9.38
CA ALA A 137 -5.19 -11.66 -8.76
C ALA A 137 -4.04 -10.98 -8.00
N GLY A 138 -4.19 -9.70 -7.64
CA GLY A 138 -3.34 -9.08 -6.62
C GLY A 138 -3.93 -9.27 -5.22
N MET A 139 -3.06 -9.46 -4.23
CA MET A 139 -3.40 -9.50 -2.81
C MET A 139 -2.31 -8.76 -2.04
N HIS A 140 -2.35 -7.43 -2.11
CA HIS A 140 -1.31 -6.54 -1.59
C HIS A 140 -1.54 -6.25 -0.10
N PHE A 141 -0.64 -6.80 0.73
CA PHE A 141 -0.57 -6.57 2.16
C PHE A 141 0.33 -5.38 2.49
N PHE A 142 0.09 -4.74 3.63
CA PHE A 142 0.85 -3.59 4.09
C PHE A 142 1.82 -3.99 5.22
N ASN A 143 3.02 -3.41 5.24
CA ASN A 143 4.07 -3.73 6.19
C ASN A 143 3.86 -3.02 7.55
N PRO A 144 3.94 -3.71 8.70
CA PRO A 144 4.03 -5.17 8.88
C PRO A 144 2.69 -5.89 8.66
N PRO A 145 2.65 -7.01 7.92
CA PRO A 145 1.40 -7.70 7.57
C PRO A 145 0.59 -8.13 8.78
N GLN A 146 1.21 -8.44 9.92
CA GLN A 146 0.52 -8.88 11.13
C GLN A 146 -0.24 -7.75 11.83
N ILE A 147 0.17 -6.50 11.62
CA ILE A 147 -0.36 -5.33 12.31
C ILE A 147 -1.32 -4.55 11.42
N MET A 148 -0.98 -4.40 10.15
CA MET A 148 -1.79 -3.62 9.21
C MET A 148 -3.10 -4.34 8.91
N ALA A 149 -4.21 -3.60 8.98
CA ALA A 149 -5.56 -4.16 8.79
C ALA A 149 -5.96 -4.27 7.32
N LEU A 150 -5.35 -3.46 6.44
CA LEU A 150 -5.72 -3.37 5.03
C LEU A 150 -5.11 -4.49 4.19
N VAL A 151 -5.87 -4.96 3.19
CA VAL A 151 -5.36 -5.65 2.00
C VAL A 151 -6.01 -5.00 0.78
N GLU A 152 -5.22 -4.61 -0.21
CA GLU A 152 -5.75 -4.25 -1.54
C GLU A 152 -5.87 -5.53 -2.37
N VAL A 153 -7.09 -5.86 -2.83
CA VAL A 153 -7.32 -6.99 -3.74
C VAL A 153 -7.46 -6.41 -5.15
N ILE A 154 -6.56 -6.82 -6.05
CA ILE A 154 -6.41 -6.19 -7.36
C ILE A 154 -6.94 -7.12 -8.45
N LYS A 155 -7.87 -6.59 -9.24
CA LYS A 155 -8.43 -7.23 -10.42
C LYS A 155 -7.58 -6.89 -11.65
N GLY A 156 -6.89 -7.90 -12.19
CA GLY A 156 -6.29 -7.82 -13.51
C GLY A 156 -7.36 -7.93 -14.61
N ASP A 157 -7.00 -7.59 -15.84
CA ASP A 157 -7.96 -7.54 -16.97
C ASP A 157 -8.69 -8.86 -17.22
N TYR A 158 -8.02 -9.98 -16.92
CA TYR A 158 -8.57 -11.32 -17.12
C TYR A 158 -9.17 -11.93 -15.85
N THR A 159 -8.92 -11.35 -14.68
CA THR A 159 -9.33 -11.92 -13.39
C THR A 159 -10.85 -12.03 -13.30
N SER A 160 -11.35 -13.23 -13.00
CA SER A 160 -12.77 -13.50 -12.84
C SER A 160 -13.33 -12.88 -11.55
N GLU A 161 -14.62 -12.51 -11.57
CA GLU A 161 -15.33 -12.05 -10.36
C GLU A 161 -15.30 -13.12 -9.26
N GLU A 162 -15.44 -14.40 -9.62
CA GLU A 162 -15.36 -15.50 -8.66
C GLU A 162 -14.01 -15.54 -7.93
N THR A 163 -12.90 -15.27 -8.65
CA THR A 163 -11.57 -15.20 -8.05
C THR A 163 -11.47 -14.02 -7.09
N ILE A 164 -11.95 -12.84 -7.48
CA ILE A 164 -12.00 -11.68 -6.60
C ILE A 164 -12.81 -11.98 -5.33
N GLU A 165 -14.00 -12.55 -5.45
CA GLU A 165 -14.84 -12.91 -4.30
C GLU A 165 -14.15 -13.90 -3.35
N LYS A 166 -13.41 -14.89 -3.89
CA LYS A 166 -12.64 -15.85 -3.09
C LYS A 166 -11.47 -15.18 -2.37
N VAL A 167 -10.69 -14.33 -3.06
CA VAL A 167 -9.56 -13.60 -2.45
C VAL A 167 -10.05 -12.60 -1.39
N MET A 168 -11.13 -11.87 -1.67
CA MET A 168 -11.77 -10.98 -0.70
C MET A 168 -12.26 -11.74 0.54
N ARG A 169 -12.88 -12.93 0.37
CA ARG A 169 -13.29 -13.78 1.50
C ARG A 169 -12.11 -14.27 2.31
N LEU A 170 -11.04 -14.72 1.65
CA LEU A 170 -9.81 -15.13 2.34
C LEU A 170 -9.22 -13.96 3.14
N ALA A 171 -9.06 -12.77 2.54
CA ALA A 171 -8.55 -11.62 3.27
C ALA A 171 -9.36 -11.33 4.54
N ARG A 172 -10.70 -11.41 4.48
CA ARG A 172 -11.56 -11.27 5.67
C ARG A 172 -11.34 -12.37 6.71
N SER A 173 -11.18 -13.64 6.30
CA SER A 173 -10.90 -14.74 7.24
C SER A 173 -9.52 -14.62 7.88
N LEU A 174 -8.58 -13.90 7.25
CA LEU A 174 -7.29 -13.52 7.84
C LEU A 174 -7.38 -12.35 8.84
N GLY A 175 -8.59 -11.88 9.18
CA GLY A 175 -8.81 -10.72 10.04
C GLY A 175 -8.44 -9.40 9.37
N LYS A 176 -8.37 -9.35 8.03
CA LYS A 176 -8.11 -8.14 7.25
C LYS A 176 -9.39 -7.50 6.76
N THR A 177 -9.29 -6.22 6.46
CA THR A 177 -10.31 -5.47 5.73
C THR A 177 -9.83 -5.32 4.29
N PRO A 178 -10.36 -6.13 3.36
CA PRO A 178 -9.98 -5.97 1.96
C PRO A 178 -10.76 -4.86 1.29
N VAL A 179 -10.09 -4.13 0.40
CA VAL A 179 -10.70 -3.16 -0.52
C VAL A 179 -10.46 -3.64 -1.96
N LEU A 180 -11.41 -3.37 -2.86
CA LEU A 180 -11.30 -3.81 -4.25
C LEU A 180 -10.66 -2.71 -5.10
N VAL A 181 -9.57 -3.07 -5.77
CA VAL A 181 -8.97 -2.30 -6.87
C VAL A 181 -9.46 -2.93 -8.17
N LYS A 182 -10.45 -2.28 -8.80
CA LYS A 182 -11.21 -2.80 -9.95
C LYS A 182 -10.42 -2.82 -11.25
N LYS A 183 -9.40 -1.97 -11.36
CA LYS A 183 -8.54 -1.84 -12.53
C LYS A 183 -7.08 -1.91 -12.09
N ASP A 184 -6.28 -2.70 -12.81
CA ASP A 184 -4.85 -2.90 -12.57
C ASP A 184 -4.02 -1.66 -12.96
N GLU A 185 -4.11 -0.63 -12.13
CA GLU A 185 -3.39 0.63 -12.28
C GLU A 185 -2.23 0.76 -11.29
N ARG A 186 -1.19 1.51 -11.69
CA ARG A 186 0.09 1.55 -10.97
C ARG A 186 -0.10 2.26 -9.63
N GLY A 187 0.32 1.61 -8.55
CA GLY A 187 0.20 2.12 -7.19
C GLY A 187 -1.20 2.01 -6.57
N PHE A 188 -2.13 1.34 -7.24
CA PHE A 188 -3.45 0.99 -6.71
C PHE A 188 -4.17 2.20 -6.08
N ILE A 189 -4.49 2.15 -4.78
CA ILE A 189 -5.12 3.26 -4.08
C ILE A 189 -4.09 3.96 -3.18
N VAL A 190 -3.51 3.25 -2.20
CA VAL A 190 -2.73 3.88 -1.14
C VAL A 190 -1.45 4.51 -1.68
N ASN A 191 -0.67 3.77 -2.48
CA ASN A 191 0.60 4.27 -3.02
C ASN A 191 0.38 5.42 -4.00
N ARG A 192 -0.67 5.38 -4.80
CA ARG A 192 -1.02 6.45 -5.75
C ARG A 192 -1.35 7.76 -5.04
N ILE A 193 -2.19 7.73 -4.00
CA ILE A 193 -2.55 8.94 -3.22
C ILE A 193 -1.35 9.45 -2.43
N LEU A 194 -0.60 8.57 -1.75
CA LEU A 194 0.61 8.98 -1.04
C LEU A 194 1.65 9.56 -1.99
N GLY A 195 1.80 8.99 -3.19
CA GLY A 195 2.72 9.49 -4.21
C GLY A 195 2.41 10.93 -4.64
N ALA A 196 1.13 11.30 -4.75
CA ALA A 196 0.73 12.68 -5.05
C ALA A 196 1.16 13.65 -3.94
N VAL A 197 0.89 13.27 -2.69
CA VAL A 197 1.24 14.06 -1.50
C VAL A 197 2.77 14.17 -1.35
N PHE A 198 3.50 13.08 -1.57
CA PHE A 198 4.96 13.08 -1.58
C PHE A 198 5.54 13.95 -2.69
N SER A 199 5.08 13.77 -3.93
CA SER A 199 5.57 14.54 -5.08
C SER A 199 5.49 16.03 -4.79
N LYS A 200 4.33 16.49 -4.33
CA LYS A 200 4.10 17.89 -3.94
C LYS A 200 5.03 18.36 -2.82
N ALA A 201 5.09 17.63 -1.71
CA ALA A 201 5.94 17.98 -0.57
C ALA A 201 7.43 18.05 -0.94
N PHE A 202 7.90 17.10 -1.74
CA PHE A 202 9.29 17.02 -2.18
C PHE A 202 9.64 18.17 -3.12
N TRP A 203 8.77 18.52 -4.07
CA TRP A 203 9.01 19.67 -4.95
C TRP A 203 9.01 21.00 -4.20
N ASP A 204 8.16 21.17 -3.18
CA ASP A 204 8.14 22.39 -2.37
C ASP A 204 9.47 22.59 -1.63
N VAL A 205 10.03 21.53 -1.03
CA VAL A 205 11.34 21.61 -0.37
C VAL A 205 12.47 21.71 -1.38
N HIS A 206 12.45 20.93 -2.46
CA HIS A 206 13.51 20.91 -3.47
C HIS A 206 13.67 22.26 -4.17
N LEU A 207 12.58 23.01 -4.35
CA LEU A 207 12.58 24.35 -4.93
C LEU A 207 12.80 25.47 -3.89
N GLY A 208 13.07 25.12 -2.63
CA GLY A 208 13.36 26.08 -1.55
C GLY A 208 12.16 26.92 -1.12
N ARG A 209 10.93 26.42 -1.29
CA ARG A 209 9.69 27.13 -0.88
C ARG A 209 9.43 27.01 0.62
N THR A 210 9.91 25.94 1.24
CA THR A 210 9.72 25.57 2.64
C THR A 210 10.80 24.58 3.06
N GLU A 211 10.92 24.34 4.36
CA GLU A 211 11.82 23.32 4.91
C GLU A 211 11.08 22.00 5.21
N LYS A 212 11.80 20.87 5.15
CA LYS A 212 11.22 19.54 5.43
C LYS A 212 10.58 19.44 6.81
N GLU A 213 11.16 20.10 7.82
CA GLU A 213 10.63 20.15 9.19
C GLU A 213 9.29 20.88 9.27
N GLU A 214 9.07 21.91 8.45
CA GLU A 214 7.82 22.66 8.39
C GLU A 214 6.72 21.82 7.75
N VAL A 215 7.04 21.12 6.66
CA VAL A 215 6.14 20.18 6.00
C VAL A 215 5.75 19.03 6.93
N ASP A 216 6.72 18.44 7.63
CA ASP A 216 6.47 17.34 8.57
C ASP A 216 5.64 17.77 9.76
N ALA A 217 5.88 18.98 10.29
CA ALA A 217 5.08 19.53 11.38
C ALA A 217 3.64 19.81 10.93
N ALA A 218 3.44 20.38 9.74
CA ALA A 218 2.12 20.62 9.17
C ALA A 218 1.37 19.31 8.87
N ALA A 219 2.04 18.32 8.28
CA ALA A 219 1.49 16.98 8.04
C ALA A 219 1.03 16.31 9.34
N LYS A 220 1.89 16.30 10.35
CA LYS A 220 1.64 15.58 11.60
C LYS A 220 0.65 16.28 12.51
N TYR A 221 0.82 17.58 12.75
CA TYR A 221 0.04 18.33 13.74
C TYR A 221 -1.14 19.10 13.13
N GLY A 222 -0.99 19.59 11.89
CA GLY A 222 -2.04 20.31 11.18
C GLY A 222 -3.04 19.39 10.47
N ALA A 223 -2.53 18.46 9.65
CA ALA A 223 -3.36 17.48 8.94
C ALA A 223 -3.69 16.22 9.78
N GLY A 224 -3.04 16.04 10.93
CA GLY A 224 -3.29 14.92 11.84
C GLY A 224 -2.76 13.58 11.33
N LEU A 225 -1.79 13.59 10.42
CA LEU A 225 -1.17 12.36 9.90
C LEU A 225 -0.29 11.70 10.99
N PRO A 226 -0.15 10.36 10.99
CA PRO A 226 0.60 9.64 12.04
C PRO A 226 2.10 9.94 12.05
N MET A 227 2.64 10.38 10.91
CA MET A 227 4.03 10.75 10.70
C MET A 227 4.11 11.97 9.78
N GLY A 228 5.20 12.73 9.91
CA GLY A 228 5.61 13.67 8.87
C GLY A 228 5.91 12.93 7.55
N LEU A 229 5.91 13.64 6.42
CA LEU A 229 6.16 13.04 5.12
C LEU A 229 7.63 12.63 4.95
N PHE A 230 8.57 13.50 5.29
CA PHE A 230 10.00 13.19 5.24
C PHE A 230 10.38 12.15 6.30
N GLU A 231 9.77 12.20 7.48
CA GLU A 231 9.84 11.16 8.50
C GLU A 231 9.34 9.81 7.97
N LEU A 232 8.20 9.79 7.28
CA LEU A 232 7.64 8.58 6.66
C LEU A 232 8.53 8.07 5.52
N ALA A 233 9.10 8.97 4.70
CA ALA A 233 10.02 8.60 3.63
C ALA A 233 11.24 7.85 4.16
N ASP A 234 11.85 8.37 5.23
CA ASP A 234 12.96 7.70 5.91
C ASP A 234 12.53 6.37 6.56
N TYR A 235 11.30 6.27 7.04
CA TYR A 235 10.76 5.05 7.65
C TYR A 235 10.55 3.94 6.61
N ILE A 236 10.01 4.29 5.44
CA ILE A 236 9.84 3.39 4.29
C ILE A 236 11.21 2.93 3.77
N GLY A 237 12.14 3.88 3.67
CA GLY A 237 13.44 3.72 3.05
C GLY A 237 13.49 4.43 1.70
N LEU A 238 14.48 5.30 1.53
CA LEU A 238 14.53 6.23 0.39
C LEU A 238 14.72 5.53 -0.96
N ASP A 239 15.45 4.43 -1.00
CA ASP A 239 15.60 3.58 -2.19
C ASP A 239 14.28 2.95 -2.63
N VAL A 240 13.50 2.42 -1.69
CA VAL A 240 12.18 1.81 -1.97
C VAL A 240 11.20 2.89 -2.40
N LEU A 241 11.16 4.03 -1.70
CA LEU A 241 10.28 5.14 -2.06
C LEU A 241 10.65 5.72 -3.43
N SER A 242 11.94 5.84 -3.76
CA SER A 242 12.39 6.32 -5.08
C SER A 242 11.85 5.43 -6.21
N GLU A 243 11.90 4.11 -6.05
CA GLU A 243 11.37 3.15 -7.03
C GLU A 243 9.85 3.29 -7.22
N ILE A 244 9.11 3.41 -6.12
CA ILE A 244 7.64 3.65 -6.15
C ILE A 244 7.35 4.97 -6.87
N MET A 245 8.02 6.06 -6.50
CA MET A 245 7.80 7.38 -7.08
C MET A 245 8.15 7.44 -8.57
N ARG A 246 9.19 6.73 -9.00
CA ARG A 246 9.52 6.61 -10.44
C ARG A 246 8.44 5.85 -11.19
N THR A 247 7.97 4.73 -10.64
CA THR A 247 6.89 3.93 -11.24
C THR A 247 5.60 4.74 -11.40
N LEU A 248 5.25 5.55 -10.40
CA LEU A 248 4.10 6.46 -10.45
C LEU A 248 4.32 7.58 -11.47
N SER A 249 5.52 8.18 -11.51
CA SER A 249 5.87 9.21 -12.48
C SER A 249 5.80 8.70 -13.92
N ASP A 250 6.23 7.46 -14.18
CA ASP A 250 6.16 6.84 -15.51
C ASP A 250 4.71 6.58 -15.92
N ALA A 251 3.83 6.24 -14.97
CA ALA A 251 2.44 5.93 -15.23
C ALA A 251 1.54 7.18 -15.40
N TYR A 252 1.82 8.25 -14.64
CA TYR A 252 0.93 9.42 -14.55
C TYR A 252 1.58 10.74 -14.97
N GLY A 253 2.84 10.71 -15.40
CA GLY A 253 3.56 11.87 -15.94
C GLY A 253 3.64 13.03 -14.95
N ASP A 254 3.42 14.23 -15.46
CA ASP A 254 3.55 15.47 -14.68
C ASP A 254 2.62 15.56 -13.47
N ARG A 255 1.52 14.78 -13.43
CA ARG A 255 0.62 14.76 -12.27
C ARG A 255 1.31 14.17 -11.03
N LEU A 256 2.15 13.16 -11.21
CA LEU A 256 2.88 12.47 -10.13
C LEU A 256 4.39 12.48 -10.40
N ARG A 257 4.89 13.64 -10.81
CA ARG A 257 6.28 13.83 -11.25
C ARG A 257 7.29 13.44 -10.17
N TYR A 258 8.29 12.63 -10.54
CA TYR A 258 9.42 12.30 -9.68
C TYR A 258 10.23 13.54 -9.28
N CYS A 259 10.56 13.66 -8.00
CA CYS A 259 11.45 14.70 -7.47
C CYS A 259 12.80 14.06 -7.06
N PRO A 260 13.96 14.59 -7.51
CA PRO A 260 15.27 14.01 -7.23
C PRO A 260 15.83 14.34 -5.84
N ILE A 261 15.02 14.92 -4.93
CA ILE A 261 15.46 15.41 -3.62
C ILE A 261 16.18 14.35 -2.75
N MET A 262 15.87 13.06 -2.97
CA MET A 262 16.48 11.94 -2.23
C MET A 262 17.66 11.28 -2.96
N ASP A 263 17.96 11.64 -4.21
CA ASP A 263 18.95 10.93 -5.06
C ASP A 263 20.36 10.98 -4.46
N ASP A 264 20.76 12.13 -3.91
CA ASP A 264 22.07 12.31 -3.27
C ASP A 264 22.19 11.51 -1.96
N LEU A 265 21.11 11.44 -1.17
CA LEU A 265 21.08 10.63 0.04
C LEU A 265 21.22 9.14 -0.29
N ILE A 266 20.55 8.68 -1.34
CA ILE A 266 20.61 7.29 -1.81
C ILE A 266 22.03 6.96 -2.29
N SER A 267 22.66 7.83 -3.08
CA SER A 267 24.02 7.62 -3.60
C SER A 267 25.06 7.51 -2.47
N GLN A 268 24.81 8.15 -1.33
CA GLN A 268 25.64 8.09 -0.13
C GLN A 268 25.27 6.92 0.82
N GLY A 269 24.31 6.07 0.46
CA GLY A 269 23.83 4.98 1.31
C GLY A 269 23.04 5.44 2.54
N LYS A 270 22.55 6.68 2.56
CA LYS A 270 21.70 7.24 3.61
C LYS A 270 20.24 6.97 3.28
N LEU A 271 19.79 5.74 3.55
CA LEU A 271 18.49 5.21 3.16
C LEU A 271 17.39 5.38 4.22
N GLY A 272 17.57 6.29 5.18
CA GLY A 272 16.62 6.54 6.27
C GLY A 272 16.87 5.67 7.50
N ARG A 273 15.79 5.25 8.16
CA ARG A 273 15.85 4.53 9.44
C ARG A 273 16.71 3.28 9.40
N LYS A 274 16.65 2.52 8.29
CA LYS A 274 17.37 1.24 8.16
C LYS A 274 18.89 1.37 8.10
N THR A 275 19.41 2.56 7.79
CA THR A 275 20.85 2.90 7.78
C THR A 275 21.20 3.94 8.84
N GLY A 276 20.27 4.27 9.74
CA GLY A 276 20.47 5.28 10.79
C GLY A 276 20.48 6.73 10.31
N LYS A 277 20.34 6.99 9.01
CA LYS A 277 20.40 8.35 8.44
C LYS A 277 19.70 8.42 7.07
N GLY A 278 18.92 9.46 6.86
CA GLY A 278 18.28 9.84 5.60
C GLY A 278 18.06 11.34 5.55
N PHE A 279 16.81 11.79 5.42
CA PHE A 279 16.44 13.20 5.64
C PHE A 279 16.69 13.64 7.08
N TYR A 280 16.48 12.73 8.03
CA TYR A 280 16.76 12.92 9.44
C TYR A 280 17.89 12.01 9.91
N ASP A 281 18.44 12.33 11.09
CA ASP A 281 19.31 11.44 11.84
C ASP A 281 18.44 10.49 12.69
N TRP A 282 18.68 9.17 12.52
CA TRP A 282 17.95 8.11 13.22
C TRP A 282 18.84 7.37 14.23
N SER A 283 20.07 7.83 14.45
CA SER A 283 21.03 7.19 15.36
C SER A 283 20.54 7.14 16.82
N GLU A 284 19.75 8.13 17.23
CA GLU A 284 19.11 8.21 18.56
C GLU A 284 17.65 7.74 18.57
N GLY A 285 17.16 7.16 17.46
CA GLY A 285 15.79 6.68 17.32
C GLY A 285 14.93 7.55 16.41
N ARG A 286 13.62 7.58 16.68
CA ARG A 286 12.65 8.30 15.85
C ARG A 286 12.85 9.82 15.99
N PRO A 287 12.97 10.60 14.89
CA PRO A 287 13.19 12.04 14.96
C PRO A 287 12.03 12.77 15.64
N SER A 288 12.36 13.81 16.39
CA SER A 288 11.37 14.70 17.01
C SER A 288 11.05 15.85 16.07
N ILE A 289 9.80 15.93 15.60
CA ILE A 289 9.33 17.00 14.73
C ILE A 289 8.80 18.16 15.60
N PRO A 290 9.40 19.37 15.54
CA PRO A 290 9.01 20.49 16.40
C PRO A 290 7.59 20.98 16.08
N ARG A 291 6.73 21.06 17.11
CA ARG A 291 5.30 21.41 16.92
C ARG A 291 5.10 22.89 16.59
N GLU A 292 5.99 23.75 17.05
CA GLU A 292 5.99 25.19 16.76
C GLU A 292 6.08 25.52 15.26
N LEU A 293 6.53 24.57 14.44
CA LEU A 293 6.60 24.70 12.98
C LEU A 293 5.28 24.37 12.28
N GLU A 294 4.26 23.85 12.98
CA GLU A 294 2.96 23.41 12.43
C GLU A 294 2.32 24.45 11.50
N LYS A 295 2.43 25.74 11.83
CA LYS A 295 1.79 26.85 11.09
C LYS A 295 2.69 27.47 10.03
N ARG A 296 3.93 26.99 9.85
CA ARG A 296 4.87 27.50 8.85
C ARG A 296 4.55 27.01 7.44
N TYR A 297 3.77 25.94 7.33
CA TYR A 297 3.30 25.37 6.07
C TYR A 297 1.79 25.10 6.16
N ASP A 298 1.03 25.42 5.11
CA ASP A 298 -0.42 25.18 5.09
C ASP A 298 -0.72 23.69 4.86
N ALA A 299 -1.05 22.98 5.93
CA ALA A 299 -1.41 21.57 5.90
C ALA A 299 -2.56 21.23 4.92
N SER A 300 -3.46 22.19 4.67
CA SER A 300 -4.57 21.97 3.72
C SER A 300 -4.08 21.79 2.28
N GLU A 301 -2.89 22.27 1.92
CA GLU A 301 -2.32 22.02 0.60
C GLU A 301 -2.00 20.54 0.37
N LEU A 302 -1.60 19.81 1.43
CA LEU A 302 -1.38 18.36 1.36
C LEU A 302 -2.72 17.63 1.18
N LEU A 303 -3.73 18.07 1.92
CA LEU A 303 -5.05 17.44 1.93
C LEU A 303 -5.78 17.60 0.59
N VAL A 304 -5.74 18.80 -0.02
CA VAL A 304 -6.43 19.01 -1.32
C VAL A 304 -5.75 18.23 -2.46
N VAL A 305 -4.44 18.00 -2.40
CA VAL A 305 -3.74 17.14 -3.36
C VAL A 305 -4.16 15.69 -3.19
N ALA A 306 -4.26 15.21 -1.95
CA ALA A 306 -4.77 13.87 -1.66
C ALA A 306 -6.20 13.66 -2.15
N VAL A 307 -7.09 14.65 -1.88
CA VAL A 307 -8.46 14.67 -2.38
C VAL A 307 -8.49 14.63 -3.91
N ASN A 308 -7.62 15.42 -4.56
CA ASN A 308 -7.57 15.49 -6.02
C ASN A 308 -7.19 14.14 -6.64
N GLU A 309 -6.17 13.46 -6.10
CA GLU A 309 -5.76 12.15 -6.60
C GLU A 309 -6.79 11.04 -6.28
N ALA A 310 -7.43 11.11 -5.10
CA ALA A 310 -8.55 10.23 -4.77
C ALA A 310 -9.74 10.41 -5.74
N ALA A 311 -10.01 11.65 -6.15
CA ALA A 311 -11.04 11.95 -7.15
C ALA A 311 -10.67 11.37 -8.53
N TRP A 312 -9.39 11.37 -8.92
CA TRP A 312 -8.93 10.69 -10.12
C TRP A 312 -9.14 9.17 -10.05
N ILE A 313 -8.80 8.53 -8.92
CA ILE A 313 -9.06 7.10 -8.71
C ILE A 313 -10.54 6.74 -8.90
N VAL A 314 -11.45 7.60 -8.41
CA VAL A 314 -12.90 7.40 -8.59
C VAL A 314 -13.33 7.67 -10.03
N MET A 315 -12.84 8.75 -10.65
CA MET A 315 -13.16 9.10 -12.04
C MET A 315 -12.68 8.03 -13.03
N ASP A 316 -11.51 7.45 -12.78
CA ASP A 316 -10.92 6.38 -13.58
C ASP A 316 -11.56 5.01 -13.26
N GLU A 317 -12.49 4.96 -12.30
CA GLU A 317 -13.20 3.76 -11.80
C GLU A 317 -12.24 2.67 -11.28
N VAL A 318 -11.09 3.07 -10.76
CA VAL A 318 -10.11 2.17 -10.15
C VAL A 318 -10.63 1.61 -8.83
N ALA A 319 -11.36 2.40 -8.06
CA ALA A 319 -11.98 1.96 -6.81
C ALA A 319 -13.24 2.76 -6.49
N GLU A 320 -14.11 2.17 -5.68
CA GLU A 320 -15.29 2.85 -5.13
C GLU A 320 -14.89 3.88 -4.07
N VAL A 321 -15.71 4.91 -3.89
CA VAL A 321 -15.51 5.98 -2.90
C VAL A 321 -15.17 5.43 -1.52
N LYS A 322 -15.97 4.44 -1.05
CA LYS A 322 -15.79 3.83 0.26
C LYS A 322 -14.48 3.06 0.37
N ASP A 323 -14.06 2.39 -0.70
CA ASP A 323 -12.83 1.60 -0.72
C ASP A 323 -11.60 2.52 -0.70
N VAL A 324 -11.65 3.65 -1.41
CA VAL A 324 -10.61 4.69 -1.38
C VAL A 324 -10.38 5.20 0.04
N ASP A 325 -11.45 5.62 0.71
CA ASP A 325 -11.35 6.15 2.08
C ASP A 325 -10.96 5.08 3.09
N THR A 326 -11.48 3.86 2.95
CA THR A 326 -11.09 2.72 3.79
C THR A 326 -9.60 2.41 3.65
N ALA A 327 -9.08 2.42 2.42
CA ALA A 327 -7.69 2.17 2.13
C ALA A 327 -6.77 3.20 2.79
N MET A 328 -7.08 4.49 2.67
CA MET A 328 -6.24 5.53 3.29
C MET A 328 -6.29 5.48 4.82
N LYS A 329 -7.45 5.22 5.42
CA LYS A 329 -7.59 5.08 6.87
C LYS A 329 -6.80 3.89 7.42
N LEU A 330 -6.86 2.73 6.76
CA LEU A 330 -6.26 1.49 7.29
C LEU A 330 -4.83 1.22 6.80
N GLY A 331 -4.49 1.68 5.60
CA GLY A 331 -3.18 1.48 4.97
C GLY A 331 -2.18 2.59 5.31
N ALA A 332 -2.63 3.84 5.33
CA ALA A 332 -1.79 5.00 5.66
C ALA A 332 -2.02 5.53 7.09
N GLY A 333 -3.00 4.99 7.82
CA GLY A 333 -3.31 5.40 9.19
C GLY A 333 -3.92 6.81 9.28
N TRP A 334 -4.54 7.29 8.19
CA TRP A 334 -5.13 8.62 8.17
C TRP A 334 -6.38 8.70 9.05
N PRO A 335 -6.61 9.84 9.75
CA PRO A 335 -7.77 9.97 10.64
C PRO A 335 -9.10 9.97 9.88
N LYS A 336 -9.09 10.40 8.63
CA LYS A 336 -10.25 10.47 7.73
C LYS A 336 -9.84 10.08 6.31
N GLY A 337 -10.77 9.55 5.54
CA GLY A 337 -10.54 9.31 4.13
C GLY A 337 -10.47 10.62 3.33
N PRO A 338 -9.72 10.68 2.23
CA PRO A 338 -9.63 11.89 1.39
C PRO A 338 -10.98 12.34 0.81
N LEU A 339 -11.91 11.43 0.49
CA LEU A 339 -13.21 11.80 -0.07
C LEU A 339 -14.19 12.26 1.01
N GLU A 340 -14.14 11.65 2.21
CA GLU A 340 -14.75 12.18 3.43
C GLU A 340 -14.27 13.60 3.73
N LEU A 341 -12.95 13.85 3.62
CA LEU A 341 -12.36 15.18 3.81
C LEU A 341 -12.84 16.17 2.74
N ALA A 342 -12.98 15.74 1.48
CA ALA A 342 -13.51 16.59 0.42
C ALA A 342 -14.93 17.09 0.75
N ASP A 343 -15.78 16.20 1.26
CA ASP A 343 -17.15 16.52 1.62
C ASP A 343 -17.23 17.39 2.87
N GLU A 344 -16.30 17.25 3.81
CA GLU A 344 -16.22 18.08 5.02
C GLU A 344 -15.67 19.48 4.74
N MET A 345 -14.65 19.60 3.90
CA MET A 345 -14.08 20.89 3.48
C MET A 345 -15.03 21.66 2.55
N GLY A 346 -15.87 20.94 1.82
CA GLY A 346 -16.69 21.46 0.74
C GLY A 346 -15.93 21.40 -0.60
N ILE A 347 -16.49 20.71 -1.58
CA ILE A 347 -15.82 20.42 -2.86
C ILE A 347 -15.47 21.72 -3.62
N ARG A 348 -16.29 22.76 -3.48
CA ARG A 348 -16.00 24.08 -4.07
C ARG A 348 -14.73 24.70 -3.50
N GLU A 349 -14.51 24.57 -2.19
CA GLU A 349 -13.32 25.10 -1.51
C GLU A 349 -12.07 24.31 -1.89
N VAL A 350 -12.19 22.98 -2.03
CA VAL A 350 -11.11 22.14 -2.56
C VAL A 350 -10.68 22.62 -3.95
N ILE A 351 -11.64 22.80 -4.87
CA ILE A 351 -11.34 23.31 -6.23
C ILE A 351 -10.69 24.69 -6.15
N ARG A 352 -11.23 25.60 -5.34
CA ARG A 352 -10.69 26.96 -5.19
C ARG A 352 -9.22 26.94 -4.76
N LYS A 353 -8.86 26.12 -3.77
CA LYS A 353 -7.48 25.95 -3.30
C LYS A 353 -6.58 25.33 -4.38
N LEU A 354 -7.05 24.30 -5.07
CA LEU A 354 -6.32 23.68 -6.17
C LEU A 354 -6.05 24.67 -7.32
N GLU A 355 -7.05 25.46 -7.71
CA GLU A 355 -6.90 26.47 -8.78
C GLU A 355 -5.95 27.61 -8.37
N LEU A 356 -5.97 28.02 -7.09
CA LEU A 356 -5.00 28.98 -6.55
C LEU A 356 -3.57 28.44 -6.67
N LEU A 357 -3.33 27.23 -6.14
CA LEU A 357 -2.01 26.59 -6.20
C LEU A 357 -1.54 26.35 -7.64
N LEU A 358 -2.44 25.95 -8.53
CA LEU A 358 -2.14 25.79 -9.96
C LEU A 358 -1.73 27.12 -10.59
N SER A 359 -2.39 28.23 -10.23
CA SER A 359 -2.05 29.54 -10.78
C SER A 359 -0.69 30.06 -10.32
N GLU A 360 -0.32 29.76 -9.06
CA GLU A 360 0.94 30.21 -8.46
C GLU A 360 2.13 29.33 -8.89
N ARG A 361 1.94 28.01 -8.93
CA ARG A 361 3.03 27.03 -9.07
C ARG A 361 3.11 26.42 -10.45
N LYS A 362 2.00 26.42 -11.22
CA LYS A 362 1.90 25.86 -12.58
C LYS A 362 2.30 24.38 -12.67
N GLU A 363 2.01 23.62 -11.61
CA GLU A 363 2.27 22.18 -11.53
C GLU A 363 0.98 21.38 -11.75
N GLU A 364 1.07 20.30 -12.54
CA GLU A 364 -0.08 19.52 -12.99
C GLU A 364 -0.79 18.77 -11.84
N VAL A 365 -0.08 18.45 -10.75
CA VAL A 365 -0.65 17.84 -9.53
C VAL A 365 -1.81 18.66 -8.94
N TYR A 366 -1.81 19.98 -9.16
CA TYR A 366 -2.87 20.89 -8.68
C TYR A 366 -4.04 21.03 -9.65
N ARG A 367 -3.98 20.46 -10.87
CA ARG A 367 -5.10 20.56 -11.80
C ARG A 367 -6.32 19.84 -11.21
N PRO A 368 -7.44 20.55 -10.95
CA PRO A 368 -8.60 19.89 -10.34
C PRO A 368 -9.14 18.79 -11.24
N CYS A 369 -9.36 17.62 -10.66
CA CYS A 369 -9.97 16.48 -11.32
C CYS A 369 -11.35 16.87 -11.89
N PRO A 370 -11.67 16.52 -13.15
CA PRO A 370 -12.95 16.89 -13.78
C PRO A 370 -14.19 16.47 -12.99
N ILE A 371 -14.15 15.35 -12.26
CA ILE A 371 -15.29 14.88 -11.45
C ILE A 371 -15.66 15.87 -10.34
N LEU A 372 -14.68 16.56 -9.74
CA LEU A 372 -14.94 17.59 -8.72
C LEU A 372 -15.76 18.74 -9.32
N LYS A 373 -15.42 19.16 -10.55
CA LYS A 373 -16.14 20.22 -11.27
C LYS A 373 -17.54 19.78 -11.67
N ASP A 374 -17.72 18.52 -12.04
CA ASP A 374 -19.04 17.94 -12.32
C ASP A 374 -19.92 17.93 -11.06
N TYR A 375 -19.36 17.55 -9.91
CA TYR A 375 -20.09 17.53 -8.64
C TYR A 375 -20.58 18.91 -8.24
N VAL A 376 -19.74 19.96 -8.39
CA VAL A 376 -20.17 21.34 -8.17
C VAL A 376 -21.31 21.76 -9.09
N LYS A 377 -21.28 21.38 -10.38
CA LYS A 377 -22.37 21.66 -11.33
C LYS A 377 -23.68 21.00 -10.93
N ARG A 378 -23.62 19.81 -10.31
CA ARG A 378 -24.78 19.06 -9.80
C ARG A 378 -25.28 19.55 -8.43
N GLY A 379 -24.59 20.50 -7.81
CA GLY A 379 -24.89 20.94 -6.45
C GLY A 379 -24.47 19.93 -5.38
N TRP A 380 -23.64 18.95 -5.72
CA TRP A 380 -23.05 18.01 -4.76
C TRP A 380 -21.81 18.67 -4.16
N LEU A 381 -22.01 19.51 -3.15
CA LEU A 381 -20.97 20.37 -2.59
C LEU A 381 -20.29 19.77 -1.35
N GLY A 382 -20.72 18.61 -0.89
CA GLY A 382 -20.26 17.97 0.35
C GLY A 382 -21.35 17.94 1.41
N ARG A 383 -20.93 17.82 2.68
CA ARG A 383 -21.82 17.57 3.81
C ARG A 383 -22.88 18.65 4.01
N GLU A 384 -22.52 19.92 3.85
CA GLU A 384 -23.46 21.05 4.01
C GLU A 384 -24.60 21.04 2.98
N ALA A 385 -24.37 20.45 1.80
CA ALA A 385 -25.38 20.33 0.75
C ALA A 385 -26.17 19.00 0.82
N GLY A 386 -25.93 18.16 1.84
CA GLY A 386 -26.53 16.82 1.96
C GLY A 386 -25.96 15.80 0.97
N ARG A 387 -25.02 16.19 0.09
CA ARG A 387 -24.42 15.32 -0.90
C ARG A 387 -23.09 15.84 -1.43
N GLY A 388 -22.11 14.96 -1.52
CA GLY A 388 -20.84 15.13 -2.22
C GLY A 388 -20.40 13.80 -2.83
N PHE A 389 -19.26 13.28 -2.41
CA PHE A 389 -18.87 11.88 -2.64
C PHE A 389 -19.75 10.89 -1.86
N TYR A 390 -20.27 11.31 -0.71
CA TYR A 390 -21.26 10.60 0.09
C TYR A 390 -22.62 11.29 0.04
N VAL A 391 -23.66 10.57 0.48
CA VAL A 391 -25.00 11.11 0.72
C VAL A 391 -25.20 11.20 2.23
N TYR A 392 -25.67 12.36 2.72
CA TYR A 392 -25.78 12.69 4.15
C TYR A 392 -27.21 12.92 4.61
#